data_AF-G8ACK0-F1
#
_entry.id   AF-G8ACK0-F1
#
_cell.length_a   1.000
_cell.length_b   1.000
_cell.length_c   1.000
_cell.angle_alpha   90.00
_cell.angle_beta   90.00
_cell.angle_gamma   90.00
#
_symmetry.space_group_name_H-M   'P 1'
#
loop_
_entity.id
_entity.type
_entity.pdbx_description
1 polymer ?
#
loop_
_entity_poly.entity_id
_entity_poly.type
_entity_poly.pdbx_seq_one_letter_code
_entity_poly.pdbx_strand_id
1 'polypeptide(L)' 'FSLCCAGQEVFSRLDNSCLIQNGRCFPGICRRPYYWIGECSNGYSCCKR' A
#
# COMPACT_ATOMS: atom_id res chain seq x y z
N PHE A 1 13.96 23.29 1.46
CA PHE A 1 13.27 22.40 0.50
C PHE A 1 13.53 20.96 0.92
N SER A 2 12.60 20.36 1.67
CA SER A 2 12.72 18.96 2.09
C SER A 2 12.64 18.04 0.88
N LEU A 3 13.75 17.39 0.54
CA LEU A 3 13.75 16.21 -0.31
C LEU A 3 13.18 15.04 0.49
N CYS A 4 11.88 14.79 0.35
CA CYS A 4 11.28 13.50 0.72
C CYS A 4 10.92 12.73 -0.57
N CYS A 5 11.94 12.23 -1.27
CA CYS A 5 11.76 11.28 -2.37
C CYS A 5 12.68 10.05 -2.22
N ALA A 6 12.94 9.63 -0.98
CA ALA A 6 13.63 8.37 -0.68
C ALA A 6 12.64 7.19 -0.64
N GLY A 7 11.80 7.05 -1.67
CA GLY A 7 10.71 6.07 -1.65
C GLY A 7 10.63 5.15 -2.85
N GLN A 8 11.28 5.43 -3.99
CA GLN A 8 11.01 4.64 -5.22
C GLN A 8 11.35 3.15 -5.11
N GLU A 9 12.33 2.78 -4.28
CA GLU A 9 12.62 1.37 -3.97
C GLU A 9 11.67 0.78 -2.91
N VAL A 10 11.28 1.59 -1.91
CA VAL A 10 10.34 1.19 -0.84
C VAL A 10 8.90 1.04 -1.39
N PHE A 11 8.49 1.89 -2.34
CA PHE A 11 7.17 1.90 -2.98
C PHE A 11 6.92 0.62 -3.78
N SER A 12 7.89 0.18 -4.58
CA SER A 12 7.81 -1.11 -5.29
C SER A 12 7.77 -2.28 -4.30
N ARG A 13 8.54 -2.21 -3.20
CA ARG A 13 8.53 -3.23 -2.14
C ARG A 13 7.19 -3.34 -1.43
N LEU A 14 6.51 -2.23 -1.19
CA LEU A 14 5.21 -2.18 -0.50
C LEU A 14 4.08 -2.75 -1.35
N ASP A 15 4.03 -2.42 -2.65
CA ASP A 15 3.06 -2.99 -3.58
C ASP A 15 3.24 -4.51 -3.73
N ASN A 16 4.50 -4.94 -3.91
CA ASN A 16 4.83 -6.37 -3.91
C ASN A 16 4.50 -7.04 -2.57
N SER A 17 4.78 -6.40 -1.43
CA SER A 17 4.44 -6.93 -0.10
C SER A 17 2.92 -7.09 0.08
N CYS A 18 2.13 -6.12 -0.41
CA CYS A 18 0.68 -6.20 -0.40
C CYS A 18 0.18 -7.41 -1.20
N LEU A 19 0.67 -7.56 -2.43
CA LEU A 19 0.32 -8.67 -3.32
C LEU A 19 0.80 -10.02 -2.78
N ILE A 20 2.02 -10.10 -2.22
CA ILE A 20 2.58 -11.30 -1.58
C ILE A 20 1.71 -11.75 -0.40
N GLN A 21 1.19 -10.80 0.38
CA GLN A 21 0.29 -11.09 1.50
C GLN A 21 -1.16 -11.37 1.09
N ASN A 22 -1.43 -11.45 -0.23
CA ASN A 22 -2.77 -11.60 -0.81
C ASN A 22 -3.71 -10.41 -0.49
N GLY A 23 -3.11 -9.24 -0.25
CA GLY A 23 -3.80 -7.97 -0.15
C GLY A 23 -4.09 -7.37 -1.52
N ARG A 24 -5.00 -6.39 -1.54
CA ARG A 24 -5.32 -5.57 -2.71
C ARG A 24 -5.17 -4.10 -2.37
N CYS A 25 -4.59 -3.36 -3.30
CA CYS A 25 -4.46 -1.92 -3.18
C CYS A 25 -5.78 -1.24 -3.59
N PHE A 26 -6.40 -0.52 -2.66
CA PHE A 26 -7.60 0.28 -2.92
C PHE A 26 -7.29 1.77 -2.77
N PRO A 27 -7.84 2.64 -3.64
CA PRO A 27 -7.74 4.08 -3.45
C PRO A 27 -8.57 4.49 -2.22
N GLY A 28 -7.94 5.12 -1.23
CA GLY A 28 -8.61 5.52 0.02
C GLY A 28 -8.57 4.43 1.10
N ILE A 29 -9.68 4.20 1.80
CA ILE A 29 -9.75 3.30 2.97
C ILE A 29 -10.27 1.90 2.61
N CYS A 30 -9.81 0.90 3.36
CA CYS A 30 -10.31 -0.46 3.27
C CYS A 30 -11.77 -0.55 3.74
N ARG A 31 -12.64 -1.13 2.91
CA ARG A 31 -14.04 -1.39 3.26
C ARG A 31 -14.20 -2.84 3.70
N ARG A 32 -15.07 -3.08 4.69
CA ARG A 32 -15.42 -4.43 5.15
C ARG A 32 -15.84 -5.32 3.96
N PRO A 33 -15.41 -6.59 3.91
CA PRO A 33 -14.69 -7.35 4.95
C PRO A 33 -13.17 -7.15 4.98
N TYR A 34 -12.61 -6.21 4.22
CA TYR A 34 -11.17 -6.03 4.13
C TYR A 34 -10.63 -5.10 5.23
N TYR A 35 -9.53 -5.50 5.88
CA TYR A 35 -8.78 -4.73 6.87
C TYR A 35 -7.51 -4.11 6.26
N TRP A 36 -7.13 -2.95 6.78
CA TRP A 36 -5.92 -2.23 6.37
C TRP A 36 -4.69 -2.92 6.96
N ILE A 37 -3.73 -3.25 6.11
CA ILE A 37 -2.46 -3.89 6.51
C ILE A 37 -1.23 -3.04 6.17
N GLY A 38 -1.43 -1.92 5.49
CA GLY A 38 -0.37 -1.02 5.07
C GLY A 38 -0.82 -0.15 3.92
N GLU A 39 0.12 0.56 3.32
CA GLU A 39 -0.12 1.43 2.17
C GLU A 39 0.55 0.85 0.93
N CYS A 40 -0.09 1.04 -0.22
CA CYS A 40 0.47 0.79 -1.53
C CYS A 40 0.92 2.11 -2.16
N SER A 41 1.55 2.01 -3.33
CA SER A 41 1.99 3.14 -4.13
C SER A 41 0.87 4.16 -4.38
N ASN A 42 1.24 5.44 -4.54
CA ASN A 42 0.35 6.49 -5.02
C ASN A 42 -0.83 6.85 -4.08
N GLY A 43 -0.69 6.60 -2.77
CA GLY A 43 -1.70 6.92 -1.75
C GLY A 43 -2.83 5.89 -1.65
N TYR A 44 -2.58 4.66 -2.11
CA TYR A 44 -3.52 3.55 -2.01
C TYR A 44 -3.34 2.83 -0.67
N SER A 45 -4.39 2.26 -0.13
CA SER A 45 -4.31 1.38 1.04
C SER A 45 -4.22 -0.07 0.61
N CYS A 46 -3.27 -0.80 1.20
CA CYS A 46 -3.24 -2.24 1.11
C CYS A 46 -4.30 -2.85 2.04
N CYS A 47 -5.30 -3.49 1.44
CA CYS A 47 -6.42 -4.09 2.15
C CYS A 47 -6.44 -5.59 1.95
N LYS A 48 -6.54 -6.35 3.04
CA LYS A 48 -6.61 -7.81 3.02
C LYS A 48 -7.92 -8.28 3.62
N ARG A 49 -8.51 -9.35 3.07
CA ARG A 49 -9.71 -9.96 3.62
C ARG A 49 -9.40 -10.79 4.85
#